data_AF-A0A8S4GSK7-F1
#
_entry.id   AF-A0A8S4GSK7-F1
#
_cell.length_a   1.000
_cell.length_b   1.000
_cell.length_c   1.000
_cell.angle_alpha   90.00
_cell.angle_beta   90.00
_cell.angle_gamma   90.00
#
_symmetry.space_group_name_H-M   'P 1'
#
loop_
_entity.id
_entity.type
_entity.pdbx_description
1 polymer ?
#
loop_
_entity_poly.entity_id
_entity_poly.type
_entity_poly.pdbx_seq_one_letter_code
_entity_poly.pdbx_strand_id
1 'polypeptide(L)'
;MRLAASRQGGAALPAALRHIASMPSLANFKVEFPQGGDEPPMTGMMVHGLLGSGKNWRSTSKKLAEALHKSTGRKWQFVVPDLRNHGLSAPIPGFNAPHNVEAAAYDVIRTWEQCFDGSAPFVVCGHSLGGKVVMQALQHARDEGRPMPKQVWMLDSFPGTVSADREGTDVVQFMTMVSAIEVPVPSRSGVIDMITEKGWNVEVAKWVASSLVKMRSTDKGLTWAFSVPGAAAMYDSYRRTRQWDILHTPPPSTEVHVLRGARSDRWDAHGIEKLETVFDANRMLDRSEAGLMYVHCLEGAGHWVHTDNQAGLLEVLTQHIARAATDTRDQIDPNLAELGQMQRIM
;
A
#
# COMPACT_ATOMS: atom_id res chain seq x y z
N MET A 1 40.89 1.47 -46.82
CA MET A 1 40.05 0.25 -46.76
C MET A 1 39.41 0.23 -45.38
N ARG A 2 38.10 0.51 -45.29
CA ARG A 2 37.36 0.69 -44.02
C ARG A 2 37.16 -0.67 -43.34
N LEU A 3 37.57 -0.79 -42.07
CA LEU A 3 37.23 -1.93 -41.21
C LEU A 3 35.88 -1.64 -40.53
N ALA A 4 34.88 -2.46 -40.85
CA ALA A 4 33.55 -2.42 -40.26
C ALA A 4 33.58 -3.02 -38.85
N ALA A 5 33.09 -2.25 -37.87
CA ALA A 5 32.83 -2.72 -36.52
C ALA A 5 31.64 -3.70 -36.52
N SER A 6 31.85 -4.89 -35.98
CA SER A 6 30.80 -5.89 -35.74
C SER A 6 29.90 -5.40 -34.60
N ARG A 7 28.62 -5.21 -34.91
CA ARG A 7 27.56 -5.03 -33.90
C ARG A 7 27.36 -6.38 -33.21
N GLN A 8 27.79 -6.52 -31.97
CA GLN A 8 27.33 -7.60 -31.12
C GLN A 8 25.84 -7.37 -30.82
N GLY A 9 25.03 -8.36 -31.17
CA GLY A 9 23.58 -8.36 -31.00
C GLY A 9 23.20 -8.31 -29.52
N GLY A 10 22.29 -7.40 -29.19
CA GLY A 10 21.59 -7.43 -27.92
C GLY A 10 20.86 -8.76 -27.78
N ALA A 11 21.20 -9.52 -26.74
CA ALA A 11 20.51 -10.76 -26.42
C ALA A 11 19.02 -10.46 -26.24
N ALA A 12 18.19 -11.12 -27.03
CA ALA A 12 16.74 -11.08 -26.90
C ALA A 12 16.34 -11.54 -25.49
N LEU A 13 15.66 -10.68 -24.73
CA LEU A 13 15.05 -11.07 -23.45
C LEU A 13 14.17 -12.33 -23.65
N PRO A 14 14.22 -13.32 -22.75
CA PRO A 14 13.38 -14.51 -22.78
C PRO A 14 11.89 -14.19 -22.98
N ALA A 15 11.14 -15.06 -23.67
CA ALA A 15 9.74 -14.83 -24.03
C ALA A 15 8.82 -14.51 -22.83
N ALA A 16 9.09 -15.09 -21.65
CA ALA A 16 8.37 -14.79 -20.41
C ALA A 16 8.61 -13.34 -19.93
N LEU A 17 9.83 -12.82 -20.07
CA LEU A 17 10.18 -11.44 -19.74
C LEU A 17 9.62 -10.42 -20.75
N ARG A 18 9.51 -10.81 -22.03
CA ARG A 18 8.83 -10.00 -23.06
C ARG A 18 7.32 -9.86 -22.80
N HIS A 19 6.69 -10.89 -22.25
CA HIS A 19 5.25 -10.88 -21.93
C HIS A 19 4.92 -10.05 -20.68
N ILE A 20 5.87 -9.90 -19.75
CA ILE A 20 5.75 -8.99 -18.59
C ILE A 20 5.90 -7.53 -19.03
N ALA A 21 6.79 -7.25 -20.00
CA ALA A 21 7.01 -5.90 -20.54
C ALA A 21 5.82 -5.34 -21.35
N SER A 22 4.88 -6.18 -21.79
CA SER A 22 3.69 -5.76 -22.55
C SER A 22 2.43 -5.57 -21.70
N MET A 23 2.45 -5.94 -20.41
CA MET A 23 1.30 -5.75 -19.52
C MET A 23 1.29 -4.35 -18.89
N PRO A 24 0.10 -3.75 -18.70
CA PRO A 24 0.01 -2.42 -18.10
C PRO A 24 0.51 -2.43 -16.66
N SER A 25 1.25 -1.38 -16.28
CA SER A 25 1.46 -0.98 -14.90
C SER A 25 0.38 -0.02 -14.44
N LEU A 26 0.25 0.09 -13.13
CA LEU A 26 -0.66 1.03 -12.50
C LEU A 26 -0.25 2.46 -12.84
N ALA A 27 -1.24 3.32 -13.13
CA ALA A 27 -1.02 4.75 -13.14
C ALA A 27 -0.45 5.18 -11.79
N ASN A 28 0.54 6.07 -11.81
CA ASN A 28 1.24 6.44 -10.59
C ASN A 28 1.77 7.88 -10.65
N PHE A 29 2.04 8.42 -9.47
CA PHE A 29 2.76 9.67 -9.32
C PHE A 29 4.11 9.39 -8.65
N LYS A 30 5.15 10.09 -9.09
CA LYS A 30 6.46 10.07 -8.44
C LYS A 30 6.63 11.29 -7.55
N VAL A 31 7.17 11.09 -6.37
CA VAL A 31 7.54 12.13 -5.41
C VAL A 31 8.99 11.93 -5.07
N GLU A 32 9.81 12.95 -5.19
CA GLU A 32 11.25 12.86 -4.99
C GLU A 32 11.76 14.03 -4.14
N PHE A 33 12.68 13.74 -3.22
CA PHE A 33 13.36 14.75 -2.41
C PHE A 33 14.81 14.35 -2.04
N PRO A 34 15.79 15.27 -2.18
CA PRO A 34 15.72 16.50 -2.95
C PRO A 34 15.47 16.20 -4.44
N GLN A 35 14.93 17.17 -5.18
CA GLN A 35 14.70 17.02 -6.62
C GLN A 35 16.02 17.13 -7.39
N GLY A 36 16.23 16.26 -8.39
CA GLY A 36 17.42 16.30 -9.25
C GLY A 36 18.69 15.74 -8.59
N GLY A 37 19.84 15.98 -9.21
CA GLY A 37 21.13 15.41 -8.80
C GLY A 37 21.41 14.01 -9.37
N ASP A 38 22.69 13.63 -9.36
CA ASP A 38 23.20 12.42 -10.03
C ASP A 38 23.19 11.16 -9.14
N GLU A 39 22.95 11.31 -7.83
CA GLU A 39 22.88 10.16 -6.91
C GLU A 39 21.56 9.38 -7.12
N PRO A 40 21.60 8.04 -7.25
CA PRO A 40 20.40 7.22 -7.32
C PRO A 40 19.64 7.28 -5.99
N PRO A 41 18.31 7.53 -6.01
CA PRO A 41 17.52 7.62 -4.80
C PRO A 41 17.29 6.25 -4.14
N MET A 42 17.14 6.23 -2.82
CA MET A 42 16.45 5.17 -2.11
C MET A 42 14.96 5.17 -2.51
N THR A 43 14.36 4.00 -2.67
CA THR A 43 13.06 3.85 -3.31
C THR A 43 11.97 3.45 -2.34
N GLY A 44 10.78 4.03 -2.48
CA GLY A 44 9.62 3.72 -1.66
C GLY A 44 8.34 3.62 -2.49
N MET A 45 7.32 2.94 -1.96
CA MET A 45 5.99 2.90 -2.58
C MET A 45 4.88 3.02 -1.52
N MET A 46 3.88 3.89 -1.76
CA MET A 46 2.72 4.06 -0.87
C MET A 46 1.42 3.69 -1.58
N VAL A 47 0.77 2.61 -1.13
CA VAL A 47 -0.42 2.02 -1.74
C VAL A 47 -1.67 2.39 -0.93
N HIS A 48 -2.67 2.95 -1.61
CA HIS A 48 -3.91 3.41 -0.99
C HIS A 48 -4.92 2.28 -0.68
N GLY A 49 -5.92 2.59 0.16
CA GLY A 49 -7.05 1.71 0.50
C GLY A 49 -8.22 1.77 -0.50
N LEU A 50 -9.32 1.10 -0.17
CA LEU A 50 -10.53 1.05 -1.01
C LEU A 50 -11.06 2.47 -1.30
N LEU A 51 -11.50 2.72 -2.53
CA LEU A 51 -12.02 4.02 -3.04
C LEU A 51 -11.03 5.20 -3.00
N GLY A 52 -9.79 4.96 -2.59
CA GLY A 52 -8.71 5.94 -2.60
C GLY A 52 -8.03 6.09 -3.96
N SER A 53 -6.97 6.90 -3.97
CA SER A 53 -6.04 7.10 -5.07
C SER A 53 -4.65 7.47 -4.52
N GLY A 54 -3.60 7.35 -5.33
CA GLY A 54 -2.24 7.81 -5.03
C GLY A 54 -2.17 9.29 -4.64
N LYS A 55 -3.17 10.11 -5.03
CA LYS A 55 -3.30 11.50 -4.56
C LYS A 55 -3.40 11.60 -3.04
N ASN A 56 -4.04 10.63 -2.38
CA ASN A 56 -4.16 10.60 -0.92
C ASN A 56 -2.79 10.51 -0.23
N TRP A 57 -1.80 9.89 -0.88
CA TRP A 57 -0.45 9.71 -0.33
C TRP A 57 0.57 10.74 -0.81
N ARG A 58 0.27 11.55 -1.82
CA ARG A 58 1.26 12.45 -2.44
C ARG A 58 1.89 13.42 -1.43
N SER A 59 1.08 14.07 -0.59
CA SER A 59 1.59 15.02 0.41
C SER A 59 2.38 14.31 1.52
N THR A 60 1.83 13.22 2.07
CA THR A 60 2.51 12.42 3.10
C THR A 60 3.84 11.85 2.60
N SER A 61 3.89 11.34 1.37
CA SER A 61 5.11 10.80 0.76
C SER A 61 6.18 11.87 0.57
N LYS A 62 5.79 13.11 0.25
CA LYS A 62 6.72 14.23 0.14
C LYS A 62 7.34 14.55 1.49
N LYS A 63 6.51 14.69 2.54
CA LYS A 63 6.97 14.93 3.92
C LYS A 63 7.86 13.79 4.42
N LEU A 64 7.52 12.55 4.09
CA LEU A 64 8.33 11.39 4.45
C LEU A 64 9.69 11.41 3.73
N ALA A 65 9.73 11.70 2.43
CA ALA A 65 10.99 11.82 1.69
C ALA A 65 11.90 12.93 2.26
N GLU A 66 11.31 14.07 2.64
CA GLU A 66 12.01 15.18 3.31
C GLU A 66 12.59 14.76 4.68
N ALA A 67 11.78 14.10 5.51
CA ALA A 67 12.19 13.63 6.82
C ALA A 67 13.29 12.56 6.71
N LEU A 68 13.16 11.61 5.78
CA LEU A 68 14.16 10.58 5.53
C LEU A 68 15.46 11.15 4.99
N HIS A 69 15.41 12.11 4.06
CA HIS A 69 16.60 12.80 3.59
C HIS A 69 17.35 13.48 4.74
N LYS A 70 16.61 14.18 5.62
CA LYS A 70 17.19 14.81 6.80
C LYS A 70 17.86 13.80 7.75
N SER A 71 17.25 12.63 7.93
CA SER A 71 17.74 11.60 8.84
C SER A 71 18.88 10.75 8.27
N THR A 72 18.90 10.49 6.97
CA THR A 72 19.87 9.56 6.34
C THR A 72 20.90 10.24 5.46
N GLY A 73 20.69 11.50 5.08
CA GLY A 73 21.49 12.22 4.08
C GLY A 73 21.28 11.72 2.65
N ARG A 74 20.46 10.69 2.43
CA ARG A 74 20.23 10.07 1.11
C ARG A 74 19.07 10.76 0.38
N LYS A 75 19.10 10.69 -0.95
CA LYS A 75 17.95 11.06 -1.78
C LYS A 75 16.87 9.98 -1.70
N TRP A 76 15.60 10.37 -1.66
CA TRP A 76 14.46 9.45 -1.61
C TRP A 76 13.44 9.71 -2.72
N GLN A 77 12.97 8.64 -3.35
CA GLN A 77 11.89 8.67 -4.35
C GLN A 77 10.78 7.70 -3.97
N PHE A 78 9.55 8.21 -3.85
CA PHE A 78 8.35 7.44 -3.62
C PHE A 78 7.47 7.37 -4.87
N VAL A 79 6.97 6.18 -5.18
CA VAL A 79 5.91 5.95 -6.17
C VAL A 79 4.58 5.78 -5.44
N VAL A 80 3.56 6.53 -5.84
CA VAL A 80 2.20 6.42 -5.29
C VAL A 80 1.24 5.97 -6.39
N PRO A 81 0.98 4.66 -6.54
CA PRO A 81 0.11 4.14 -7.59
C PRO A 81 -1.37 4.33 -7.26
N ASP A 82 -2.20 4.41 -8.28
CA ASP A 82 -3.63 4.14 -8.22
C ASP A 82 -3.83 2.64 -8.46
N LEU A 83 -4.44 1.90 -7.53
CA LEU A 83 -4.71 0.47 -7.68
C LEU A 83 -5.63 0.18 -8.88
N ARG A 84 -5.64 -1.08 -9.36
CA ARG A 84 -6.63 -1.53 -10.36
C ARG A 84 -8.02 -1.08 -9.94
N ASN A 85 -8.87 -0.73 -10.92
CA ASN A 85 -10.21 -0.20 -10.70
C ASN A 85 -10.29 1.15 -9.96
N HIS A 86 -9.17 1.80 -9.63
CA HIS A 86 -9.14 3.06 -8.89
C HIS A 86 -8.39 4.15 -9.65
N GLY A 87 -8.72 5.41 -9.35
CA GLY A 87 -8.08 6.60 -9.89
C GLY A 87 -7.85 6.57 -11.40
N LEU A 88 -6.62 6.90 -11.79
CA LEU A 88 -6.17 6.92 -13.18
C LEU A 88 -5.88 5.52 -13.73
N SER A 89 -5.84 4.48 -12.90
CA SER A 89 -5.74 3.08 -13.34
C SER A 89 -7.07 2.48 -13.74
N ALA A 90 -8.19 3.00 -13.21
CA ALA A 90 -9.54 2.52 -13.54
C ALA A 90 -9.85 2.48 -15.06
N PRO A 91 -9.51 3.49 -15.87
CA PRO A 91 -9.76 3.47 -17.30
C PRO A 91 -8.66 2.76 -18.13
N ILE A 92 -7.59 2.24 -17.51
CA ILE A 92 -6.49 1.60 -18.25
C ILE A 92 -6.92 0.18 -18.68
N PRO A 93 -6.90 -0.15 -19.98
CA PRO A 93 -7.22 -1.51 -20.44
C PRO A 93 -6.14 -2.51 -20.01
N GLY A 94 -6.51 -3.77 -19.82
CA GLY A 94 -5.58 -4.86 -19.50
C GLY A 94 -5.56 -5.29 -18.03
N PHE A 95 -6.21 -4.54 -17.13
CA PHE A 95 -6.51 -5.02 -15.76
C PHE A 95 -7.77 -5.87 -15.75
N ASN A 96 -7.68 -7.07 -16.33
CA ASN A 96 -8.82 -7.98 -16.43
C ASN A 96 -9.18 -8.63 -15.08
N ALA A 97 -10.41 -9.13 -14.99
CA ALA A 97 -10.85 -9.97 -13.88
C ALA A 97 -9.94 -11.22 -13.74
N PRO A 98 -9.77 -11.79 -12.53
CA PRO A 98 -10.45 -11.42 -11.30
C PRO A 98 -9.95 -10.10 -10.67
N HIS A 99 -10.87 -9.29 -10.16
CA HIS A 99 -10.54 -8.07 -9.41
C HIS A 99 -10.42 -8.40 -7.91
N ASN A 100 -9.32 -9.04 -7.53
CA ASN A 100 -9.07 -9.53 -6.17
C ASN A 100 -7.72 -9.01 -5.62
N VAL A 101 -7.41 -9.35 -4.36
CA VAL A 101 -6.17 -8.91 -3.69
C VAL A 101 -4.92 -9.48 -4.40
N GLU A 102 -4.96 -10.74 -4.84
CA GLU A 102 -3.84 -11.39 -5.54
C GLU A 102 -3.49 -10.71 -6.86
N ALA A 103 -4.49 -10.47 -7.70
CA ALA A 103 -4.26 -9.83 -8.98
C ALA A 103 -3.81 -8.36 -8.82
N ALA A 104 -4.33 -7.65 -7.80
CA ALA A 104 -3.84 -6.33 -7.45
C ALA A 104 -2.37 -6.34 -6.95
N ALA A 105 -1.97 -7.38 -6.22
CA ALA A 105 -0.61 -7.57 -5.77
C ALA A 105 0.36 -7.78 -6.94
N TYR A 106 -0.02 -8.57 -7.95
CA TYR A 106 0.76 -8.66 -9.18
C TYR A 106 0.89 -7.32 -9.91
N ASP A 107 -0.16 -6.49 -9.94
CA ASP A 107 -0.05 -5.17 -10.54
C ASP A 107 0.94 -4.27 -9.77
N VAL A 108 0.95 -4.35 -8.44
CA VAL A 108 1.92 -3.64 -7.59
C VAL A 108 3.34 -4.09 -7.89
N ILE A 109 3.59 -5.40 -7.97
CA ILE A 109 4.90 -5.97 -8.33
C ILE A 109 5.34 -5.46 -9.70
N ARG A 110 4.50 -5.59 -10.73
CA ARG A 110 4.84 -5.11 -12.08
C ARG A 110 5.11 -3.62 -12.12
N THR A 111 4.34 -2.84 -11.36
CA THR A 111 4.52 -1.39 -11.29
C THR A 111 5.84 -1.03 -10.63
N TRP A 112 6.23 -1.71 -9.54
CA TRP A 112 7.53 -1.45 -8.91
C TRP A 112 8.69 -1.90 -9.81
N GLU A 113 8.54 -3.01 -10.54
CA GLU A 113 9.61 -3.54 -11.40
C GLU A 113 9.86 -2.57 -12.55
N GLN A 114 8.80 -1.97 -13.09
CA GLN A 114 8.92 -0.95 -14.13
C GLN A 114 9.43 0.40 -13.57
N CYS A 115 9.09 0.76 -12.34
CA CYS A 115 9.48 2.05 -11.78
C CYS A 115 10.89 2.09 -11.19
N PHE A 116 11.43 0.93 -10.81
CA PHE A 116 12.70 0.77 -10.09
C PHE A 116 13.65 -0.20 -10.82
N ASP A 117 13.63 -0.21 -12.15
CA ASP A 117 14.59 -0.91 -13.00
C ASP A 117 14.75 -2.41 -12.66
N GLY A 118 13.62 -3.10 -12.45
CA GLY A 118 13.53 -4.52 -12.12
C GLY A 118 13.76 -4.85 -10.64
N SER A 119 14.03 -3.86 -9.79
CA SER A 119 14.25 -4.05 -8.35
C SER A 119 12.96 -3.88 -7.55
N ALA A 120 12.93 -4.45 -6.35
CA ALA A 120 11.92 -4.11 -5.36
C ALA A 120 12.23 -2.72 -4.75
N PRO A 121 11.21 -1.95 -4.31
CA PRO A 121 11.45 -0.74 -3.54
C PRO A 121 12.14 -1.09 -2.22
N PHE A 122 12.93 -0.17 -1.68
CA PHE A 122 13.47 -0.34 -0.33
C PHE A 122 12.35 -0.48 0.71
N VAL A 123 11.30 0.35 0.60
CA VAL A 123 10.13 0.29 1.48
C VAL A 123 8.82 0.28 0.68
N VAL A 124 7.85 -0.55 1.07
CA VAL A 124 6.48 -0.49 0.56
C VAL A 124 5.48 -0.42 1.70
N CYS A 125 4.56 0.55 1.64
CA CYS A 125 3.53 0.73 2.66
C CYS A 125 2.15 0.62 2.00
N GLY A 126 1.22 -0.03 2.67
CA GLY A 126 -0.16 -0.15 2.22
C GLY A 126 -1.14 0.14 3.35
N HIS A 127 -2.16 0.96 3.08
CA HIS A 127 -3.24 1.24 4.04
C HIS A 127 -4.51 0.45 3.75
N SER A 128 -5.15 -0.11 4.79
CA SER A 128 -6.42 -0.82 4.69
C SER A 128 -6.36 -1.92 3.61
N LEU A 129 -7.20 -1.86 2.57
CA LEU A 129 -7.12 -2.73 1.38
C LEU A 129 -5.70 -2.81 0.80
N GLY A 130 -5.02 -1.68 0.65
CA GLY A 130 -3.65 -1.58 0.18
C GLY A 130 -2.67 -2.34 1.09
N GLY A 131 -2.93 -2.39 2.39
CA GLY A 131 -2.16 -3.17 3.36
C GLY A 131 -2.17 -4.66 3.04
N LYS A 132 -3.35 -5.22 2.73
CA LYS A 132 -3.42 -6.63 2.28
C LYS A 132 -2.79 -6.82 0.91
N VAL A 133 -2.94 -5.86 0.00
CA VAL A 133 -2.31 -5.94 -1.33
C VAL A 133 -0.78 -6.00 -1.23
N VAL A 134 -0.15 -5.15 -0.41
CA VAL A 134 1.33 -5.16 -0.29
C VAL A 134 1.85 -6.40 0.44
N MET A 135 1.11 -6.91 1.43
CA MET A 135 1.45 -8.19 2.06
C MET A 135 1.30 -9.38 1.11
N GLN A 136 0.28 -9.34 0.24
CA GLN A 136 0.11 -10.35 -0.80
C GLN A 136 1.20 -10.23 -1.88
N ALA A 137 1.66 -9.02 -2.19
CA ALA A 137 2.78 -8.79 -3.09
C ALA A 137 4.09 -9.37 -2.52
N LEU A 138 4.33 -9.19 -1.21
CA LEU A 138 5.45 -9.83 -0.52
C LEU A 138 5.37 -11.35 -0.61
N GLN A 139 4.19 -11.93 -0.40
CA GLN A 139 3.98 -13.37 -0.52
C GLN A 139 4.27 -13.88 -1.95
N HIS A 140 3.71 -13.24 -2.98
CA HIS A 140 4.01 -13.62 -4.36
C HIS A 140 5.49 -13.47 -4.70
N ALA A 141 6.15 -12.40 -4.22
CA ALA A 141 7.57 -12.19 -4.43
C ALA A 141 8.42 -13.30 -3.79
N ARG A 142 8.08 -13.71 -2.56
CA ARG A 142 8.71 -14.86 -1.89
C ARG A 142 8.52 -16.15 -2.67
N ASP A 143 7.28 -16.47 -3.01
CA ASP A 143 6.91 -17.76 -3.61
C ASP A 143 7.51 -17.92 -5.02
N GLU A 144 7.77 -16.81 -5.72
CA GLU A 144 8.35 -16.78 -7.08
C GLU A 144 9.85 -16.43 -7.11
N GLY A 145 10.50 -16.23 -5.96
CA GLY A 145 11.92 -15.86 -5.89
C GLY A 145 12.25 -14.50 -6.52
N ARG A 146 11.32 -13.54 -6.45
CA ARG A 146 11.50 -12.17 -6.94
C ARG A 146 12.28 -11.32 -5.94
N PRO A 147 12.88 -10.19 -6.37
CA PRO A 147 13.41 -9.19 -5.45
C PRO A 147 12.35 -8.78 -4.42
N MET A 148 12.77 -8.63 -3.16
CA MET A 148 11.87 -8.26 -2.07
C MET A 148 12.24 -6.93 -1.44
N PRO A 149 11.24 -6.17 -0.94
CA PRO A 149 11.50 -4.94 -0.20
C PRO A 149 12.29 -5.20 1.09
N LYS A 150 13.08 -4.22 1.53
CA LYS A 150 13.71 -4.27 2.85
C LYS A 150 12.67 -4.12 3.95
N GLN A 151 11.67 -3.26 3.74
CA GLN A 151 10.56 -3.05 4.67
C GLN A 151 9.19 -3.11 3.96
N VAL A 152 8.22 -3.78 4.61
CA VAL A 152 6.82 -3.81 4.20
C VAL A 152 5.95 -3.34 5.37
N TRP A 153 5.09 -2.36 5.14
CA TRP A 153 4.22 -1.80 6.17
C TRP A 153 2.74 -2.04 5.85
N MET A 154 2.07 -2.72 6.77
CA MET A 154 0.62 -2.87 6.82
C MET A 154 0.03 -1.83 7.77
N LEU A 155 -0.53 -0.76 7.20
CA LEU A 155 -1.12 0.35 7.93
C LEU A 155 -2.63 0.10 8.13
N ASP A 156 -2.97 -0.17 9.38
CA ASP A 156 -4.31 -0.38 9.92
C ASP A 156 -5.18 -1.29 9.05
N SER A 157 -4.72 -2.52 8.87
CA SER A 157 -5.41 -3.55 8.09
C SER A 157 -5.41 -4.86 8.85
N PHE A 158 -6.60 -5.41 9.12
CA PHE A 158 -6.73 -6.65 9.88
C PHE A 158 -6.23 -7.86 9.05
N PRO A 159 -5.23 -8.64 9.52
CA PRO A 159 -4.63 -9.73 8.72
C PRO A 159 -5.55 -10.94 8.52
N GLY A 160 -6.62 -11.06 9.32
CA GLY A 160 -7.57 -12.17 9.26
C GLY A 160 -8.76 -11.93 8.34
N THR A 161 -9.70 -12.87 8.39
CA THR A 161 -11.01 -12.70 7.73
C THR A 161 -11.81 -11.62 8.45
N VAL A 162 -12.40 -10.72 7.67
CA VAL A 162 -13.31 -9.69 8.15
C VAL A 162 -14.73 -10.24 8.02
N SER A 163 -15.37 -10.58 9.14
CA SER A 163 -16.74 -11.09 9.15
C SER A 163 -17.75 -9.97 8.83
N ALA A 164 -18.93 -10.37 8.37
CA ALA A 164 -20.05 -9.44 8.17
C ALA A 164 -20.40 -8.69 9.47
N ASP A 165 -20.27 -9.37 10.62
CA ASP A 165 -20.63 -8.81 11.93
C ASP A 165 -19.57 -7.84 12.50
N ARG A 166 -18.31 -7.91 12.03
CA ARG A 166 -17.23 -7.05 12.52
C ARG A 166 -17.16 -5.71 11.78
N GLU A 167 -17.33 -5.72 10.45
CA GLU A 167 -17.25 -4.53 9.58
C GLU A 167 -17.85 -4.76 8.18
N GLY A 168 -17.94 -6.03 7.78
CA GLY A 168 -18.33 -6.40 6.42
C GLY A 168 -19.76 -6.02 6.09
N THR A 169 -20.60 -5.68 7.07
CA THR A 169 -21.95 -5.16 6.86
C THR A 169 -21.91 -3.68 6.46
N ASP A 170 -21.26 -2.82 7.24
CA ASP A 170 -21.24 -1.37 6.98
C ASP A 170 -20.57 -1.05 5.65
N VAL A 171 -19.40 -1.61 5.35
CA VAL A 171 -18.73 -1.33 4.05
C VAL A 171 -19.49 -1.95 2.88
N VAL A 172 -20.17 -3.09 3.06
CA VAL A 172 -21.01 -3.66 1.99
C VAL A 172 -22.25 -2.81 1.76
N GLN A 173 -22.97 -2.44 2.82
CA GLN A 173 -24.12 -1.52 2.73
C GLN A 173 -23.70 -0.20 2.09
N PHE A 174 -22.52 0.29 2.46
CA PHE A 174 -21.90 1.47 1.87
C PHE A 174 -21.64 1.28 0.37
N MET A 175 -21.02 0.17 -0.06
CA MET A 175 -20.80 -0.12 -1.48
C MET A 175 -22.11 -0.33 -2.25
N THR A 176 -23.14 -0.91 -1.63
CA THR A 176 -24.49 -1.01 -2.20
C THR A 176 -25.10 0.37 -2.40
N MET A 177 -24.94 1.28 -1.42
CA MET A 177 -25.39 2.67 -1.53
C MET A 177 -24.67 3.39 -2.68
N VAL A 178 -23.34 3.28 -2.78
CA VAL A 178 -22.55 3.88 -3.87
C VAL A 178 -22.97 3.33 -5.23
N SER A 179 -23.25 2.03 -5.31
CA SER A 179 -23.73 1.38 -6.55
C SER A 179 -25.10 1.87 -6.99
N ALA A 180 -25.93 2.35 -6.06
CA ALA A 180 -27.25 2.90 -6.35
C ALA A 180 -27.23 4.37 -6.79
N ILE A 181 -26.08 5.05 -6.73
CA ILE A 181 -25.93 6.42 -7.21
C ILE A 181 -25.71 6.39 -8.73
N GLU A 182 -26.70 6.86 -9.47
CA GLU A 182 -26.61 7.02 -10.92
C GLU A 182 -25.67 8.18 -11.27
N VAL A 183 -24.60 7.88 -12.01
CA VAL A 183 -23.66 8.88 -12.54
C VAL A 183 -23.96 9.14 -14.03
N PRO A 184 -23.78 10.37 -14.54
CA PRO A 184 -23.14 11.50 -13.87
C PRO A 184 -24.05 12.26 -12.89
N VAL A 185 -23.44 12.71 -11.79
CA VAL A 185 -24.08 13.58 -10.79
C VAL A 185 -23.73 15.06 -11.05
N PRO A 186 -24.62 16.01 -10.72
CA PRO A 186 -24.41 17.42 -11.03
C PRO A 186 -23.35 18.09 -10.14
N SER A 187 -23.24 17.69 -8.87
CA SER A 187 -22.35 18.33 -7.88
C SER A 187 -21.92 17.35 -6.78
N ARG A 188 -20.79 17.66 -6.13
CA ARG A 188 -20.33 16.91 -4.94
C ARG A 188 -21.25 17.12 -3.75
N SER A 189 -21.78 18.33 -3.56
CA SER A 189 -22.69 18.65 -2.46
C SER A 189 -23.96 17.83 -2.54
N GLY A 190 -24.56 17.68 -3.73
CA GLY A 190 -25.77 16.87 -3.88
C GLY A 190 -25.56 15.39 -3.54
N VAL A 191 -24.38 14.84 -3.82
CA VAL A 191 -24.04 13.47 -3.36
C VAL A 191 -23.85 13.41 -1.85
N ILE A 192 -23.22 14.42 -1.25
CA ILE A 192 -23.08 14.50 0.22
C ILE A 192 -24.45 14.53 0.89
N ASP A 193 -25.35 15.37 0.39
CA ASP A 193 -26.72 15.51 0.91
C ASP A 193 -27.47 14.19 0.78
N MET A 194 -27.45 13.55 -0.41
CA MET A 194 -28.08 12.25 -0.66
C MET A 194 -27.57 11.14 0.28
N ILE A 195 -26.25 11.08 0.51
CA ILE A 195 -25.65 10.08 1.41
C ILE A 195 -26.07 10.34 2.86
N THR A 196 -26.08 11.61 3.27
CA THR A 196 -26.44 12.03 4.64
C THR A 196 -27.93 11.80 4.92
N GLU A 197 -28.82 12.07 3.96
CA GLU A 197 -30.26 11.78 4.05
C GLU A 197 -30.56 10.28 4.23
N LYS A 198 -29.66 9.40 3.76
CA LYS A 198 -29.73 7.96 3.98
C LYS A 198 -29.18 7.51 5.35
N GLY A 199 -28.82 8.46 6.22
CA GLY A 199 -28.39 8.20 7.59
C GLY A 199 -26.88 7.99 7.77
N TRP A 200 -26.08 8.19 6.72
CA TRP A 200 -24.62 8.10 6.83
C TRP A 200 -24.02 9.38 7.43
N ASN A 201 -22.90 9.23 8.14
CA ASN A 201 -22.15 10.37 8.67
C ASN A 201 -21.63 11.28 7.55
N VAL A 202 -21.74 12.59 7.74
CA VAL A 202 -21.28 13.63 6.80
C VAL A 202 -19.79 13.48 6.41
N GLU A 203 -18.93 13.02 7.32
CA GLU A 203 -17.51 12.82 7.03
C GLU A 203 -17.28 11.64 6.06
N VAL A 204 -18.07 10.56 6.21
CA VAL A 204 -18.08 9.45 5.23
C VAL A 204 -18.61 9.96 3.89
N ALA A 205 -19.68 10.75 3.88
CA ALA A 205 -20.23 11.33 2.66
C ALA A 205 -19.22 12.22 1.91
N LYS A 206 -18.52 13.12 2.63
CA LYS A 206 -17.46 13.98 2.10
C LYS A 206 -16.29 13.17 1.54
N TRP A 207 -15.84 12.15 2.28
CA TRP A 207 -14.75 11.27 1.85
C TRP A 207 -15.06 10.66 0.49
N VAL A 208 -16.27 10.13 0.29
CA VAL A 208 -16.69 9.45 -0.94
C VAL A 208 -16.85 10.43 -2.08
N ALA A 209 -17.49 11.58 -1.81
CA ALA A 209 -17.64 12.64 -2.78
C ALA A 209 -16.29 13.21 -3.26
N SER A 210 -15.21 13.06 -2.47
CA SER A 210 -13.85 13.42 -2.90
C SER A 210 -13.35 12.57 -4.07
N SER A 211 -13.86 11.36 -4.22
CA SER A 211 -13.54 10.44 -5.32
C SER A 211 -14.35 10.71 -6.59
N LEU A 212 -15.22 11.72 -6.60
CA LEU A 212 -15.87 12.19 -7.84
C LEU A 212 -14.89 13.00 -8.69
N VAL A 213 -14.89 12.77 -10.00
CA VAL A 213 -14.09 13.48 -11.00
C VAL A 213 -14.97 13.99 -12.13
N LYS A 214 -14.54 15.06 -12.81
CA LYS A 214 -15.24 15.54 -14.01
C LYS A 214 -15.21 14.47 -15.09
N MET A 215 -16.33 14.27 -15.78
CA MET A 215 -16.33 13.45 -16.99
C MET A 215 -15.35 14.02 -18.03
N ARG A 216 -14.75 13.12 -18.83
CA ARG A 216 -13.85 13.51 -19.92
C ARG A 216 -14.60 13.86 -21.22
N SER A 217 -15.88 13.49 -21.34
CA SER A 217 -16.74 13.85 -22.48
C SER A 217 -17.23 15.30 -22.40
N THR A 218 -17.90 15.77 -23.44
CA THR A 218 -18.56 17.09 -23.53
C THR A 218 -19.71 17.28 -22.52
N ASP A 219 -20.08 16.23 -21.79
CA ASP A 219 -21.16 16.28 -20.81
C ASP A 219 -20.75 17.00 -19.53
N LYS A 220 -21.66 17.84 -19.03
CA LYS A 220 -21.50 18.50 -17.73
C LYS A 220 -21.87 17.50 -16.64
N GLY A 221 -20.90 17.08 -15.83
CA GLY A 221 -21.19 16.22 -14.69
C GLY A 221 -19.96 15.60 -14.04
N LEU A 222 -20.18 14.97 -12.90
CA LEU A 222 -19.17 14.25 -12.13
C LEU A 222 -19.46 12.74 -12.18
N THR A 223 -18.41 11.93 -12.27
CA THR A 223 -18.47 10.47 -12.21
C THR A 223 -17.48 9.93 -11.19
N TRP A 224 -17.56 8.66 -10.85
CA TRP A 224 -16.62 8.01 -9.94
C TRP A 224 -15.23 7.92 -10.57
N ALA A 225 -14.19 8.21 -9.79
CA ALA A 225 -12.80 7.95 -10.18
C ALA A 225 -12.43 6.45 -10.11
N PHE A 226 -13.38 5.58 -9.82
CA PHE A 226 -13.18 4.14 -9.64
C PHE A 226 -14.30 3.35 -10.32
N SER A 227 -14.03 2.09 -10.64
CA SER A 227 -15.04 1.12 -11.07
C SER A 227 -15.75 0.58 -9.83
N VAL A 228 -17.05 0.88 -9.69
CA VAL A 228 -17.84 0.40 -8.55
C VAL A 228 -17.87 -1.14 -8.46
N PRO A 229 -18.15 -1.90 -9.55
CA PRO A 229 -18.11 -3.37 -9.50
C PRO A 229 -16.71 -3.92 -9.19
N GLY A 230 -15.67 -3.30 -9.76
CA GLY A 230 -14.29 -3.71 -9.52
C GLY A 230 -13.84 -3.48 -8.08
N ALA A 231 -14.18 -2.32 -7.51
CA ALA A 231 -13.92 -2.00 -6.11
C ALA A 231 -14.68 -2.94 -5.16
N ALA A 232 -15.95 -3.25 -5.46
CA ALA A 232 -16.74 -4.20 -4.69
C ALA A 232 -16.12 -5.60 -4.69
N ALA A 233 -15.70 -6.10 -5.86
CA ALA A 233 -15.01 -7.39 -5.98
C ALA A 233 -13.68 -7.43 -5.22
N MET A 234 -12.90 -6.34 -5.26
CA MET A 234 -11.65 -6.24 -4.50
C MET A 234 -11.89 -6.25 -3.00
N TYR A 235 -12.90 -5.52 -2.52
CA TYR A 235 -13.27 -5.52 -1.11
C TYR A 235 -13.79 -6.90 -0.65
N ASP A 236 -14.56 -7.57 -1.50
CA ASP A 236 -15.04 -8.91 -1.24
C ASP A 236 -13.88 -9.91 -1.08
N SER A 237 -12.86 -9.84 -1.94
CA SER A 237 -11.61 -10.57 -1.77
C SER A 237 -10.89 -10.20 -0.47
N TYR A 238 -10.75 -8.90 -0.18
CA TYR A 238 -10.08 -8.40 1.02
C TYR A 238 -10.63 -9.01 2.31
N ARG A 239 -11.95 -9.11 2.42
CA ARG A 239 -12.60 -9.70 3.59
C ARG A 239 -12.22 -11.17 3.79
N ARG A 240 -11.96 -11.91 2.72
CA ARG A 240 -11.60 -13.34 2.78
C ARG A 240 -10.10 -13.61 2.91
N THR A 241 -9.25 -12.70 2.43
CA THR A 241 -7.80 -12.86 2.46
C THR A 241 -7.27 -12.97 3.90
N ARG A 242 -6.45 -13.99 4.17
CA ARG A 242 -5.79 -14.24 5.45
C ARG A 242 -4.27 -14.17 5.26
N GLN A 243 -3.59 -13.47 6.15
CA GLN A 243 -2.15 -13.17 6.02
C GLN A 243 -1.37 -13.39 7.31
N TRP A 244 -1.91 -14.20 8.22
CA TRP A 244 -1.20 -14.53 9.47
C TRP A 244 0.13 -15.25 9.20
N ASP A 245 0.20 -16.09 8.17
CA ASP A 245 1.39 -16.89 7.89
C ASP A 245 2.57 -16.03 7.44
N ILE A 246 2.35 -15.07 6.52
CA ILE A 246 3.39 -14.15 6.06
C ILE A 246 3.85 -13.18 7.17
N LEU A 247 3.00 -12.91 8.17
CA LEU A 247 3.38 -12.14 9.36
C LEU A 247 4.20 -12.97 10.35
N HIS A 248 3.84 -14.24 10.53
CA HIS A 248 4.55 -15.16 11.42
C HIS A 248 5.96 -15.46 10.88
N THR A 249 6.08 -15.77 9.59
CA THR A 249 7.35 -16.05 8.91
C THR A 249 7.58 -15.10 7.72
N PRO A 250 7.92 -13.82 7.99
CA PRO A 250 8.36 -12.92 6.94
C PRO A 250 9.57 -13.51 6.22
N PRO A 251 9.77 -13.18 4.94
CA PRO A 251 10.94 -13.68 4.23
C PRO A 251 12.26 -13.20 4.86
N PRO A 252 13.35 -13.99 4.81
CA PRO A 252 14.65 -13.57 5.33
C PRO A 252 15.08 -12.19 4.83
N SER A 253 15.77 -11.44 5.69
CA SER A 253 16.25 -10.08 5.43
C SER A 253 15.17 -9.00 5.20
N THR A 254 13.89 -9.35 5.25
CA THR A 254 12.75 -8.41 5.17
C THR A 254 12.22 -8.06 6.56
N GLU A 255 11.88 -6.80 6.80
CA GLU A 255 11.14 -6.37 7.98
C GLU A 255 9.67 -6.10 7.62
N VAL A 256 8.74 -6.70 8.37
CA VAL A 256 7.30 -6.45 8.22
C VAL A 256 6.80 -5.69 9.43
N HIS A 257 6.15 -4.55 9.18
CA HIS A 257 5.63 -3.68 10.21
C HIS A 257 4.10 -3.64 10.13
N VAL A 258 3.44 -3.98 11.23
CA VAL A 258 1.98 -3.82 11.38
C VAL A 258 1.75 -2.61 12.27
N LEU A 259 1.10 -1.58 11.74
CA LEU A 259 0.73 -0.40 12.51
C LEU A 259 -0.78 -0.34 12.63
N ARG A 260 -1.33 -0.27 13.84
CA ARG A 260 -2.75 -0.06 14.08
C ARG A 260 -3.03 1.31 14.68
N GLY A 261 -4.19 1.88 14.38
CA GLY A 261 -4.71 3.01 15.15
C GLY A 261 -5.17 2.55 16.53
N ALA A 262 -4.85 3.28 17.58
CA ALA A 262 -5.25 2.93 18.95
C ALA A 262 -6.78 2.86 19.13
N ARG A 263 -7.52 3.69 18.38
CA ARG A 263 -8.99 3.77 18.37
C ARG A 263 -9.62 3.12 17.12
N SER A 264 -8.85 2.33 16.38
CA SER A 264 -9.35 1.69 15.15
C SER A 264 -10.42 0.65 15.49
N ASP A 265 -11.57 0.75 14.82
CA ASP A 265 -12.69 -0.20 14.91
C ASP A 265 -12.40 -1.54 14.21
N ARG A 266 -11.32 -1.59 13.42
CA ARG A 266 -10.88 -2.76 12.65
C ARG A 266 -10.33 -3.90 13.51
N TRP A 267 -10.02 -3.60 14.77
CA TRP A 267 -9.32 -4.51 15.68
C TRP A 267 -10.14 -4.69 16.96
N ASP A 268 -10.65 -5.88 17.17
CA ASP A 268 -11.21 -6.26 18.47
C ASP A 268 -10.14 -6.89 19.38
N ALA A 269 -10.51 -7.12 20.64
CA ALA A 269 -9.58 -7.66 21.64
C ALA A 269 -8.94 -8.98 21.19
N HIS A 270 -9.72 -9.88 20.57
CA HIS A 270 -9.20 -11.15 20.07
C HIS A 270 -8.25 -10.97 18.89
N GLY A 271 -8.54 -10.03 17.98
CA GLY A 271 -7.65 -9.67 16.88
C GLY A 271 -6.32 -9.10 17.35
N ILE A 272 -6.33 -8.28 18.41
CA ILE A 272 -5.14 -7.71 19.03
C ILE A 272 -4.32 -8.80 19.74
N GLU A 273 -4.96 -9.63 20.57
CA GLU A 273 -4.31 -10.75 21.25
C GLU A 273 -3.65 -11.72 20.26
N LYS A 274 -4.32 -12.01 19.13
CA LYS A 274 -3.74 -12.83 18.08
C LYS A 274 -2.53 -12.16 17.42
N LEU A 275 -2.58 -10.85 17.19
CA LEU A 275 -1.44 -10.11 16.64
C LEU A 275 -0.23 -10.16 17.56
N GLU A 276 -0.45 -9.98 18.87
CA GLU A 276 0.58 -10.10 19.91
C GLU A 276 1.17 -11.51 19.95
N THR A 277 0.32 -12.55 19.93
CA THR A 277 0.75 -13.95 19.89
C THR A 277 1.64 -14.25 18.68
N VAL A 278 1.24 -13.76 17.49
CA VAL A 278 2.01 -13.96 16.25
C VAL A 278 3.35 -13.20 16.30
N PHE A 279 3.36 -11.99 16.86
CA PHE A 279 4.57 -11.20 17.05
C PHE A 279 5.55 -11.89 18.01
N ASP A 280 5.08 -12.39 19.15
CA ASP A 280 5.91 -13.12 20.11
C ASP A 280 6.47 -14.41 19.50
N ALA A 281 5.66 -15.15 18.76
CA ALA A 281 6.12 -16.32 18.02
C ALA A 281 7.18 -15.97 16.97
N ASN A 282 6.97 -14.90 16.19
CA ASN A 282 7.96 -14.43 15.22
C ASN A 282 9.30 -14.14 15.90
N ARG A 283 9.33 -13.51 17.09
CA ARG A 283 10.57 -13.17 17.83
C ARG A 283 11.41 -14.39 18.23
N MET A 284 10.79 -15.56 18.35
CA MET A 284 11.48 -16.80 18.72
C MET A 284 12.09 -17.55 17.53
N LEU A 285 11.82 -17.11 16.30
CA LEU A 285 12.35 -17.75 15.08
C LEU A 285 13.84 -17.46 14.85
N ASP A 286 14.50 -18.36 14.13
CA ASP A 286 15.85 -18.17 13.62
C ASP A 286 15.86 -17.09 12.52
N ARG A 287 16.76 -16.11 12.63
CA ARG A 287 16.86 -14.99 11.68
C ARG A 287 17.42 -15.40 10.31
N SER A 288 18.06 -16.56 10.22
CA SER A 288 18.47 -17.14 8.94
C SER A 288 17.28 -17.70 8.14
N GLU A 289 16.19 -18.05 8.83
CA GLU A 289 15.00 -18.66 8.22
C GLU A 289 13.83 -17.67 8.06
N ALA A 290 13.77 -16.63 8.91
CA ALA A 290 12.68 -15.67 8.90
C ALA A 290 13.14 -14.23 9.13
N GLY A 291 12.48 -13.31 8.44
CA GLY A 291 12.57 -11.88 8.66
C GLY A 291 11.94 -11.43 9.99
N LEU A 292 11.99 -10.13 10.23
CA LEU A 292 11.50 -9.52 11.47
C LEU A 292 10.08 -9.02 11.30
N MET A 293 9.24 -9.24 12.31
CA MET A 293 7.97 -8.56 12.45
C MET A 293 8.10 -7.43 13.49
N TYR A 294 7.37 -6.34 13.30
CA TYR A 294 7.20 -5.27 14.28
C TYR A 294 5.72 -4.90 14.40
N VAL A 295 5.27 -4.57 15.61
CA VAL A 295 3.89 -4.13 15.89
C VAL A 295 3.91 -2.74 16.53
N HIS A 296 3.14 -1.84 15.95
CA HIS A 296 3.03 -0.44 16.35
C HIS A 296 1.60 -0.07 16.68
N CYS A 297 1.40 0.72 17.74
CA CYS A 297 0.11 1.30 18.08
C CYS A 297 0.22 2.83 18.04
N LEU A 298 -0.49 3.45 17.09
CA LEU A 298 -0.50 4.89 16.93
C LEU A 298 -1.61 5.50 17.80
N GLU A 299 -1.21 6.15 18.88
CA GLU A 299 -2.14 6.82 19.78
C GLU A 299 -2.86 7.97 19.06
N GLY A 300 -4.07 8.25 19.52
CA GLY A 300 -4.87 9.32 18.93
C GLY A 300 -5.42 9.04 17.53
N ALA A 301 -5.13 7.88 16.92
CA ALA A 301 -5.59 7.53 15.57
C ALA A 301 -6.70 6.46 15.57
N GLY A 302 -7.69 6.62 14.70
CA GLY A 302 -8.64 5.58 14.29
C GLY A 302 -8.15 4.85 13.04
N HIS A 303 -9.07 4.47 12.15
CA HIS A 303 -8.72 3.74 10.92
C HIS A 303 -7.88 4.57 9.93
N TRP A 304 -8.14 5.87 9.88
CA TRP A 304 -7.52 6.79 8.93
C TRP A 304 -6.22 7.34 9.50
N VAL A 305 -5.28 6.45 9.86
CA VAL A 305 -4.04 6.78 10.59
C VAL A 305 -3.27 7.98 10.04
N HIS A 306 -3.27 8.16 8.72
CA HIS A 306 -2.58 9.26 8.03
C HIS A 306 -3.32 10.60 8.06
N THR A 307 -4.61 10.59 8.39
CA THR A 307 -5.46 11.76 8.58
C THR A 307 -5.59 12.09 10.06
N ASP A 308 -5.80 11.06 10.89
CA ASP A 308 -6.04 11.21 12.33
C ASP A 308 -4.78 11.61 13.11
N ASN A 309 -3.62 11.03 12.79
CA ASN A 309 -2.32 11.39 13.39
C ASN A 309 -1.18 11.29 12.36
N GLN A 310 -1.17 12.22 11.39
CA GLN A 310 -0.13 12.25 10.35
C GLN A 310 1.29 12.43 10.93
N ALA A 311 1.43 13.22 12.00
CA ALA A 311 2.73 13.52 12.58
C ALA A 311 3.37 12.28 13.20
N GLY A 312 2.64 11.57 14.08
CA GLY A 312 3.12 10.33 14.68
C GLY A 312 3.34 9.22 13.65
N LEU A 313 2.49 9.13 12.61
CA LEU A 313 2.74 8.21 11.49
C LEU A 313 4.05 8.52 10.75
N LEU A 314 4.34 9.79 10.48
CA LEU A 314 5.59 10.17 9.80
C LEU A 314 6.81 9.91 10.68
N GLU A 315 6.69 10.13 11.99
CA GLU A 315 7.75 9.88 12.96
C GLU A 315 8.14 8.40 12.99
N VAL A 316 7.18 7.49 13.21
CA VAL A 316 7.46 6.05 13.27
C VAL A 316 8.02 5.50 11.96
N LEU A 317 7.45 5.93 10.81
CA LEU A 317 7.94 5.53 9.50
C LEU A 317 9.37 6.01 9.31
N THR A 318 9.65 7.28 9.61
CA THR A 318 10.97 7.88 9.40
C THR A 318 12.01 7.20 10.28
N GLN A 319 11.71 6.96 11.56
CA GLN A 319 12.64 6.31 12.50
C GLN A 319 13.06 4.92 12.00
N HIS A 320 12.10 4.05 11.66
CA HIS A 320 12.39 2.68 11.27
C HIS A 320 13.00 2.57 9.88
N ILE A 321 12.51 3.34 8.91
CA ILE A 321 13.04 3.33 7.54
C ILE A 321 14.46 3.92 7.55
N ALA A 322 14.70 5.02 8.28
CA ALA A 322 16.03 5.63 8.37
C ALA A 322 17.03 4.67 9.02
N ARG A 323 16.66 4.03 10.13
CA ARG A 323 17.47 3.00 10.78
C ARG A 323 17.92 1.96 9.76
N ALA A 324 16.98 1.31 9.08
CA ALA A 324 17.28 0.26 8.12
C ALA A 324 18.12 0.76 6.92
N ALA A 325 17.98 2.02 6.52
CA ALA A 325 18.72 2.61 5.41
C ALA A 325 20.16 3.03 5.79
N THR A 326 20.42 3.30 7.07
CA THR A 326 21.75 3.66 7.59
C THR A 326 22.50 2.49 8.20
N ASP A 327 21.79 1.41 8.54
CA ASP A 327 22.42 0.24 9.12
C ASP A 327 23.28 -0.46 8.08
N THR A 328 24.60 -0.31 8.24
CA THR A 328 25.62 -0.89 7.35
C THR A 328 26.11 -2.25 7.87
N ARG A 329 25.46 -2.81 8.90
CA ARG A 329 25.94 -4.00 9.60
C ARG A 329 24.97 -5.18 9.43
N ASP A 330 25.45 -6.21 8.76
CA ASP A 330 25.08 -7.62 8.99
C ASP A 330 25.51 -8.10 10.40
N GLN A 331 25.39 -7.25 11.44
CA GLN A 331 25.67 -7.61 12.83
C GLN A 331 24.42 -7.31 13.66
N ILE A 332 23.69 -8.38 13.93
CA ILE A 332 22.63 -8.45 14.94
C ILE A 332 23.25 -7.97 16.26
N ASP A 333 22.86 -6.78 16.72
CA ASP A 333 23.09 -6.38 18.10
C ASP A 333 22.08 -7.14 18.99
N PRO A 334 22.53 -8.07 19.84
CA PRO A 334 21.64 -8.85 20.69
C PRO A 334 20.90 -8.01 21.75
N ASN A 335 21.32 -6.76 22.00
CA ASN A 335 20.62 -5.85 22.93
C ASN A 335 19.49 -5.05 22.27
N LEU A 336 19.32 -5.11 20.94
CA LEU A 336 18.23 -4.44 20.23
C LEU A 336 16.89 -5.21 20.30
N ALA A 337 16.89 -6.40 20.91
CA ALA A 337 15.67 -7.12 21.30
C ALA A 337 14.79 -6.33 22.29
N GLU A 338 15.31 -5.26 22.90
CA GLU A 338 14.56 -4.34 23.78
C GLU A 338 13.77 -3.24 23.02
N LEU A 339 14.11 -2.92 21.76
CA LEU A 339 13.30 -1.98 20.95
C LEU A 339 12.03 -2.62 20.37
N GLY A 340 11.86 -3.94 20.54
CA GLY A 340 10.67 -4.70 20.19
C GLY A 340 9.58 -4.72 21.26
N GLN A 341 9.52 -3.75 22.18
CA GLN A 341 8.29 -3.54 22.93
C GLN A 341 7.22 -3.03 21.97
N MET A 342 5.95 -3.39 22.19
CA MET A 342 4.84 -2.75 21.50
C MET A 342 4.91 -1.25 21.79
N GLN A 343 5.46 -0.47 20.86
CA GLN A 343 5.64 0.95 21.07
C GLN A 343 4.26 1.60 20.96
N ARG A 344 3.75 2.10 22.09
CA ARG A 344 2.69 3.10 22.10
C ARG A 344 3.34 4.41 21.73
N ILE A 345 3.06 4.88 20.52
CA ILE A 345 3.62 6.12 19.99
C ILE A 345 2.56 7.19 20.21
N MET A 346 2.89 8.18 21.04
CA MET A 346 1.97 9.26 21.45
C MET A 346 1.51 10.15 20.29
#